data_AF-W1Q990-F1
#
_entry.id   AF-W1Q990-F1
#
_cell.length_a   1.000
_cell.length_b   1.000
_cell.length_c   1.000
_cell.angle_alpha   90.00
_cell.angle_beta   90.00
_cell.angle_gamma   90.00
#
_symmetry.space_group_name_H-M   'P 1'
#
loop_
_entity.id
_entity.type
_entity.pdbx_description
1 polymer ?
#
loop_
_entity_poly.entity_id
_entity_poly.type
_entity_poly.pdbx_seq_one_letter_code
_entity_poly.pdbx_strand_id
1 'polypeptide(L)'
;MELKRTLAELLDEDQIVDDVEESGVQEEPQEEDDTVNPDFCIDCKHTATEIQCLDCNEPFCRVCFQFVHRGGTRKQHKFKELVPLKPEPIAETEATDNIPEEALDEEKKDEQIEKTILAGIRRNARFIPLRLSYEERQLLRLLEATLSVSEYTDRVDILSYRSRTKRIVEQLREICSILAGLVVSSNMKVGQKLIQDKTFSDNQEWYKTVFEIGRRYKIMNPERMRDTFGKLCYVVMDSMLPEVREHMEFDLYAPIKTVLGLIESKNDKSAIKMFDDPLIISATAEIRPEKKTRSVINRQIKHKESAIERLSSRYSSPDGLTKEEVRQILYSIGDFNAYTNKNRLPVLRMIKRLDDFFKSSGTTKYSLGIRYGQGGARLTHNHEKQYLYVKQALELWSHVMRDMIELWAAADDDLFNGQQYQLTNTGQGLNRVKACPVLYKKMYNLLYEVQRLFDYWVGTPVIHLGDDAVPNALFFLDKYIQIPSILIPIDRCIQEIDVLAQDPHLEQYFCSQFETVEDLKKTILCDYFKHGFDGSGADNFYFAGSCVDAVSTSSCEFCNNIWKKDYYKVFLLTGFTNFNGEGY
;
A
#
# COMPACT_ATOMS: atom_id res chain seq x y z
N MET A 1 37.69 -3.72 -58.19
CA MET A 1 38.84 -4.40 -57.56
C MET A 1 39.18 -3.60 -56.33
N GLU A 2 39.09 -4.24 -55.17
CA GLU A 2 39.38 -3.70 -53.84
C GLU A 2 40.84 -3.23 -53.73
N LEU A 3 41.12 -2.39 -52.73
CA LEU A 3 42.18 -2.69 -51.77
C LEU A 3 41.71 -2.27 -50.38
N LYS A 4 41.43 -3.27 -49.53
CA LYS A 4 41.13 -3.10 -48.10
C LYS A 4 42.44 -2.75 -47.38
N ARG A 5 42.43 -1.68 -46.57
CA ARG A 5 43.53 -1.29 -45.69
C ARG A 5 43.70 -2.30 -44.56
N THR A 6 44.94 -2.45 -44.10
CA THR A 6 45.29 -3.46 -43.08
C THR A 6 45.13 -2.91 -41.66
N LEU A 7 44.85 -3.79 -40.70
CA LEU A 7 44.53 -3.45 -39.31
C LEU A 7 45.67 -2.71 -38.57
N ALA A 8 46.91 -2.78 -39.06
CA ALA A 8 48.05 -2.07 -38.49
C ALA A 8 48.05 -0.57 -38.82
N GLU A 9 47.46 -0.16 -39.95
CA GLU A 9 47.43 1.25 -40.39
C GLU A 9 46.37 2.09 -39.65
N LEU A 10 45.50 1.46 -38.85
CA LEU A 10 44.43 2.13 -38.11
C LEU A 10 44.79 2.43 -36.64
N LEU A 11 45.96 1.98 -36.16
CA LEU A 11 46.28 2.01 -34.72
C LEU A 11 47.44 2.93 -34.33
N ASP A 12 48.10 3.59 -35.29
CA ASP A 12 49.35 4.35 -35.04
C ASP A 12 49.25 5.88 -35.19
N GLU A 13 48.07 6.49 -35.41
CA GLU A 13 47.96 7.95 -35.65
C GLU A 13 47.37 8.80 -34.50
N ASP A 14 47.19 8.25 -33.30
CA ASP A 14 46.89 9.06 -32.11
C ASP A 14 48.18 9.31 -31.32
N GLN A 15 48.93 10.37 -31.66
CA GLN A 15 49.68 11.19 -30.69
C GLN A 15 50.29 12.47 -31.30
N ILE A 16 49.84 13.61 -30.73
CA ILE A 16 50.59 14.86 -30.43
C ILE A 16 50.58 15.95 -31.53
N VAL A 17 50.29 17.25 -31.32
CA VAL A 17 49.79 18.12 -30.22
C VAL A 17 49.55 19.51 -30.85
N ASP A 18 48.51 20.20 -30.38
CA ASP A 18 48.24 21.65 -30.19
C ASP A 18 48.71 22.71 -31.19
N ASP A 19 47.77 23.56 -31.65
CA ASP A 19 47.65 24.93 -31.10
C ASP A 19 46.43 25.71 -31.66
N VAL A 20 45.91 26.58 -30.80
CA VAL A 20 45.09 27.80 -31.02
C VAL A 20 43.58 27.76 -30.69
N GLU A 21 43.32 28.27 -29.48
CA GLU A 21 42.22 29.16 -29.01
C GLU A 21 40.96 28.56 -28.34
N GLU A 22 41.16 28.14 -27.09
CA GLU A 22 40.12 28.04 -26.05
C GLU A 22 39.68 29.43 -25.55
N SER A 23 38.38 29.70 -25.65
CA SER A 23 37.68 30.61 -24.73
C SER A 23 37.22 29.78 -23.53
N GLY A 24 38.09 29.68 -22.54
CA GLY A 24 37.85 28.90 -21.33
C GLY A 24 36.72 29.50 -20.47
N VAL A 25 35.59 28.80 -20.43
CA VAL A 25 34.74 28.76 -19.23
C VAL A 25 35.13 27.47 -18.53
N GLN A 26 35.97 27.60 -17.50
CA GLN A 26 36.28 26.51 -16.58
C GLN A 26 35.01 26.19 -15.79
N GLU A 27 34.39 25.03 -16.06
CA GLU A 27 33.48 24.42 -15.09
C GLU A 27 34.36 23.82 -13.98
N GLU A 28 34.62 24.65 -12.96
CA GLU A 28 35.02 24.16 -11.65
C GLU A 28 33.95 23.17 -11.14
N PRO A 29 34.33 22.12 -10.39
CA PRO A 29 33.35 21.31 -9.69
C PRO A 29 32.58 22.25 -8.77
N GLN A 30 31.32 22.52 -9.10
CA GLN A 30 30.42 23.21 -8.20
C GLN A 30 30.30 22.33 -6.96
N GLU A 31 30.99 22.73 -5.88
CA GLU A 31 30.44 22.57 -4.55
C GLU A 31 29.01 23.10 -4.65
N GLU A 32 28.01 22.22 -4.51
CA GLU A 32 26.64 22.64 -4.27
C GLU A 32 26.69 23.44 -2.97
N ASP A 33 26.84 24.75 -3.11
CA ASP A 33 26.54 25.70 -2.07
C ASP A 33 25.11 25.39 -1.64
N ASP A 34 24.96 24.92 -0.39
CA ASP A 34 23.71 24.57 0.31
C ASP A 34 22.85 25.84 0.44
N THR A 35 22.46 26.40 -0.71
CA THR A 35 21.60 27.55 -0.84
C THR A 35 20.18 27.04 -0.56
N VAL A 36 19.87 26.99 0.74
CA VAL A 36 18.54 26.66 1.26
C VAL A 36 17.52 27.51 0.52
N ASN A 37 16.76 26.90 -0.39
CA ASN A 37 15.64 27.57 -1.03
C ASN A 37 14.59 27.87 0.07
N PRO A 38 14.35 29.16 0.43
CA PRO A 38 13.52 29.51 1.58
C PRO A 38 12.05 29.09 1.44
N ASP A 39 11.63 28.77 0.21
CA ASP A 39 10.26 28.35 -0.09
C ASP A 39 9.99 26.88 0.29
N PHE A 40 11.02 26.09 0.54
CA PHE A 40 10.91 24.69 0.92
C PHE A 40 11.47 24.43 2.33
N CYS A 41 10.86 23.45 3.01
CA CYS A 41 11.32 22.98 4.30
C CYS A 41 12.78 22.52 4.24
N ILE A 42 13.61 22.99 5.18
CA ILE A 42 15.03 22.67 5.24
C ILE A 42 15.30 21.15 5.44
N ASP A 43 14.40 20.48 6.16
CA ASP A 43 14.56 19.10 6.59
C ASP A 43 14.09 18.12 5.51
N CYS A 44 12.85 18.25 5.02
CA CYS A 44 12.37 17.37 3.95
C CYS A 44 12.74 17.83 2.55
N LYS A 45 13.13 19.10 2.32
CA LYS A 45 13.42 19.71 1.00
C LYS A 45 12.31 19.55 -0.06
N HIS A 46 11.12 19.06 0.32
CA HIS A 46 10.06 18.62 -0.61
C HIS A 46 8.71 19.30 -0.37
N THR A 47 8.46 19.77 0.86
CA THR A 47 7.22 20.43 1.25
C THR A 47 7.45 21.92 1.40
N ALA A 48 6.51 22.74 0.95
CA ALA A 48 6.59 24.18 1.11
C ALA A 48 6.74 24.58 2.59
N THR A 49 7.46 25.68 2.84
CA THR A 49 7.67 26.21 4.19
C THR A 49 6.35 26.71 4.77
N GLU A 50 5.94 26.15 5.90
CA GLU A 50 4.72 26.53 6.62
C GLU A 50 5.03 27.22 7.96
N ILE A 51 6.19 26.92 8.55
CA ILE A 51 6.64 27.38 9.86
C ILE A 51 8.10 27.83 9.77
N GLN A 52 8.40 29.04 10.25
CA GLN A 52 9.77 29.49 10.48
C GLN A 52 10.13 29.30 11.96
N CYS A 53 11.14 28.50 12.28
CA CYS A 53 11.68 28.48 13.63
C CYS A 53 12.55 29.71 13.87
N LEU A 54 12.26 30.51 14.90
CA LEU A 54 12.99 31.75 15.18
C LEU A 54 14.33 31.48 15.88
N ASP A 55 14.39 30.44 16.72
CA ASP A 55 15.60 30.11 17.47
C ASP A 55 16.61 29.27 16.66
N CYS A 56 16.15 28.44 15.73
CA CYS A 56 17.00 27.78 14.72
C CYS A 56 17.30 28.70 13.53
N ASN A 57 16.48 29.72 13.30
CA ASN A 57 16.48 30.54 12.08
C ASN A 57 16.32 29.72 10.79
N GLU A 58 15.53 28.65 10.85
CA GLU A 58 15.38 27.67 9.78
C GLU A 58 13.90 27.51 9.34
N PRO A 59 13.64 27.38 8.02
CA PRO A 59 12.30 27.15 7.49
C PRO A 59 11.90 25.67 7.56
N PHE A 60 10.70 25.37 8.06
CA PHE A 60 10.16 24.02 8.15
C PHE A 60 8.74 23.91 7.57
N CYS A 61 8.35 22.73 7.09
CA CYS A 61 6.94 22.36 6.98
C CYS A 61 6.41 21.99 8.38
N ARG A 62 5.08 21.98 8.60
CA ARG A 62 4.51 21.63 9.92
C ARG A 62 5.01 20.30 10.46
N VAL A 63 5.12 19.32 9.58
CA VAL A 63 5.43 17.95 9.96
C VAL A 63 6.88 17.84 10.44
N CYS A 64 7.83 18.36 9.67
CA CYS A 64 9.23 18.40 10.07
C CYS A 64 9.46 19.29 11.29
N PHE A 65 8.75 20.43 11.41
CA PHE A 65 8.86 21.28 12.60
C PHE A 65 8.46 20.49 13.86
N GLN A 66 7.30 19.83 13.85
CA GLN A 66 6.83 19.04 14.98
C GLN A 66 7.75 17.87 15.30
N PHE A 67 8.40 17.28 14.28
CA PHE A 67 9.33 16.17 14.44
C PHE A 67 10.67 16.62 15.06
N VAL A 68 11.32 17.62 14.47
CA VAL A 68 12.63 18.15 14.93
C VAL A 68 12.52 18.85 16.29
N HIS A 69 11.36 19.43 16.60
CA HIS A 69 11.10 20.16 17.85
C HIS A 69 10.32 19.31 18.87
N ARG A 70 10.20 17.99 18.67
CA ARG A 70 9.49 17.08 19.58
C ARG A 70 10.19 16.90 20.94
N GLY A 71 11.52 17.02 20.98
CA GLY A 71 12.34 16.67 22.14
C GLY A 71 13.58 17.57 22.35
N GLY A 72 14.22 17.40 23.51
CA GLY A 72 15.43 18.14 23.89
C GLY A 72 15.21 19.63 24.14
N THR A 73 16.28 20.42 24.02
CA THR A 73 16.27 21.89 24.16
C THR A 73 15.44 22.57 23.06
N ARG A 74 15.30 21.92 21.91
CA ARG A 74 14.53 22.43 20.75
C ARG A 74 13.02 22.50 20.99
N LYS A 75 12.49 21.77 21.98
CA LYS A 75 11.06 21.81 22.33
C LYS A 75 10.59 23.20 22.78
N GLN A 76 11.49 24.02 23.32
CA GLN A 76 11.18 25.37 23.80
C GLN A 76 11.39 26.45 22.73
N HIS A 77 11.75 26.07 21.50
CA HIS A 77 12.01 27.04 20.46
C HIS A 77 10.73 27.78 20.04
N LYS A 78 10.85 29.10 19.90
CA LYS A 78 9.81 29.98 19.38
C LYS A 78 9.76 29.87 17.86
N PHE A 79 8.55 29.91 17.32
CA PHE A 79 8.32 29.80 15.87
C PHE A 79 7.25 30.77 15.40
N LYS A 80 7.24 31.04 14.09
CA LYS A 80 6.27 31.87 13.38
C LYS A 80 5.59 31.04 12.31
N GLU A 81 4.26 30.95 12.35
CA GLU A 81 3.49 30.34 11.27
C GLU A 81 3.41 31.29 10.06
N LEU A 82 3.80 30.81 8.88
CA LEU A 82 3.74 31.56 7.63
C LEU A 82 2.41 31.33 6.90
N VAL A 83 1.84 30.13 7.06
CA VAL A 83 0.53 29.77 6.51
C VAL A 83 -0.43 29.47 7.67
N PRO A 84 -1.42 30.34 7.94
CA PRO A 84 -2.42 30.08 8.97
C PRO A 84 -3.33 28.93 8.54
N LEU A 85 -3.60 28.00 9.46
CA LEU A 85 -4.62 26.97 9.25
C LEU A 85 -5.96 27.64 8.94
N LYS A 86 -6.51 27.41 7.74
CA LYS A 86 -7.96 27.39 7.63
C LYS A 86 -8.41 26.09 8.30
N PRO A 87 -9.26 26.13 9.34
CA PRO A 87 -9.94 24.94 9.77
C PRO A 87 -10.85 24.51 8.61
N GLU A 88 -10.41 23.53 7.82
CA GLU A 88 -11.38 22.61 7.25
C GLU A 88 -12.15 22.00 8.42
N PRO A 89 -13.46 21.73 8.30
CA PRO A 89 -14.22 21.12 9.36
C PRO A 89 -13.64 19.73 9.60
N ILE A 90 -12.70 19.66 10.53
CA ILE A 90 -12.41 18.49 11.34
C ILE A 90 -13.76 18.20 11.96
N ALA A 91 -14.48 17.23 11.42
CA ALA A 91 -15.50 16.56 12.20
C ALA A 91 -14.81 16.23 13.52
N GLU A 92 -15.28 16.84 14.61
CA GLU A 92 -14.82 16.56 15.95
C GLU A 92 -14.88 15.04 16.10
N THR A 93 -13.74 14.39 15.88
CA THR A 93 -13.49 13.07 16.41
C THR A 93 -13.40 13.35 17.90
N GLU A 94 -14.55 13.26 18.56
CA GLU A 94 -14.61 13.09 20.00
C GLU A 94 -13.49 12.11 20.34
N ALA A 95 -12.58 12.58 21.19
CA ALA A 95 -11.70 11.69 21.89
C ALA A 95 -12.59 10.57 22.44
N THR A 96 -12.28 9.33 22.11
CA THR A 96 -12.75 8.20 22.90
C THR A 96 -12.17 8.41 24.29
N ASP A 97 -12.88 9.19 25.11
CA ASP A 97 -12.71 9.19 26.54
C ASP A 97 -12.84 7.73 26.96
N ASN A 98 -11.77 7.20 27.54
CA ASN A 98 -11.83 5.99 28.34
C ASN A 98 -12.73 6.30 29.55
N ILE A 99 -14.04 6.28 29.33
CA ILE A 99 -15.05 6.26 30.38
C ILE A 99 -15.20 4.78 30.76
N PRO A 100 -15.10 4.42 32.05
CA PRO A 100 -15.25 3.05 32.50
C PRO A 100 -16.58 2.45 32.00
N GLU A 101 -16.50 1.23 31.47
CA GLU A 101 -17.50 0.44 30.73
C GLU A 101 -18.82 0.12 31.47
N GLU A 102 -19.08 0.73 32.63
CA GLU A 102 -20.21 0.38 33.48
C GLU A 102 -21.22 1.55 33.54
N ALA A 103 -22.32 1.40 32.77
CA ALA A 103 -23.64 2.08 32.86
C ALA A 103 -24.12 2.85 31.62
N LEU A 104 -24.22 2.19 30.46
CA LEU A 104 -25.05 2.65 29.33
C LEU A 104 -26.05 1.55 28.93
N ASP A 105 -27.32 1.91 28.74
CA ASP A 105 -28.40 1.02 28.28
C ASP A 105 -28.03 0.36 26.94
N GLU A 106 -28.33 -0.94 26.78
CA GLU A 106 -27.95 -1.72 25.58
C GLU A 106 -28.50 -1.11 24.27
N GLU A 107 -29.72 -0.57 24.28
CA GLU A 107 -30.33 0.07 23.10
C GLU A 107 -29.56 1.32 22.64
N LYS A 108 -29.05 2.13 23.58
CA LYS A 108 -28.27 3.33 23.24
C LYS A 108 -26.89 2.98 22.71
N LYS A 109 -26.32 1.84 23.14
CA LYS A 109 -25.05 1.33 22.61
C LYS A 109 -25.20 0.91 21.16
N ASP A 110 -26.27 0.17 20.83
CA ASP A 110 -26.53 -0.29 19.47
C ASP A 110 -26.75 0.88 18.50
N GLU A 111 -27.53 1.90 18.90
CA GLU A 111 -27.73 3.11 18.08
C GLU A 111 -26.42 3.88 17.84
N GLN A 112 -25.54 3.98 18.84
CA GLN A 112 -24.26 4.68 18.70
C GLN A 112 -23.33 3.92 17.74
N ILE A 113 -23.26 2.60 17.86
CA ILE A 113 -22.49 1.73 16.97
C ILE A 113 -22.98 1.86 15.53
N GLU A 114 -24.31 1.87 15.33
CA GLU A 114 -24.93 2.04 14.02
C GLU A 114 -24.49 3.35 13.36
N LYS A 115 -24.57 4.47 14.08
CA LYS A 115 -24.14 5.78 13.58
C LYS A 115 -22.66 5.81 13.22
N THR A 116 -21.79 5.22 14.04
CA THR A 116 -20.35 5.14 13.74
C THR A 116 -20.09 4.34 12.47
N ILE A 117 -20.79 3.22 12.27
CA ILE A 117 -20.64 2.40 11.05
C ILE A 117 -21.10 3.17 9.81
N LEU A 118 -22.27 3.82 9.88
CA LEU A 118 -22.79 4.62 8.75
C LEU A 118 -21.84 5.77 8.39
N ALA A 119 -21.32 6.48 9.39
CA ALA A 119 -20.32 7.53 9.17
C ALA A 119 -19.04 6.99 8.51
N GLY A 120 -18.57 5.81 8.93
CA GLY A 120 -17.44 5.11 8.32
C GLY A 120 -17.68 4.74 6.86
N ILE A 121 -18.84 4.16 6.55
CA ILE A 121 -19.24 3.81 5.17
C ILE A 121 -19.26 5.06 4.30
N ARG A 122 -19.91 6.13 4.78
CA ARG A 122 -20.03 7.41 4.05
C ARG A 122 -18.66 8.04 3.78
N ARG A 123 -17.76 8.02 4.77
CA ARG A 123 -16.39 8.51 4.61
C ARG A 123 -15.64 7.72 3.54
N ASN A 124 -15.72 6.38 3.60
CA ASN A 124 -14.96 5.50 2.73
C ASN A 124 -15.52 5.43 1.29
N ALA A 125 -16.80 5.71 1.08
CA ALA A 125 -17.46 5.68 -0.23
C ALA A 125 -16.75 6.50 -1.31
N ARG A 126 -16.04 7.57 -0.93
CA ARG A 126 -15.25 8.38 -1.88
C ARG A 126 -14.02 7.68 -2.44
N PHE A 127 -13.48 6.71 -1.69
CA PHE A 127 -12.26 5.99 -2.03
C PHE A 127 -12.55 4.57 -2.55
N ILE A 128 -13.71 4.00 -2.25
CA ILE A 128 -14.09 2.64 -2.68
C ILE A 128 -14.20 2.58 -4.21
N PRO A 129 -13.34 1.81 -4.92
CA PRO A 129 -13.47 1.64 -6.35
C PRO A 129 -14.72 0.84 -6.70
N LEU A 130 -15.31 1.14 -7.84
CA LEU A 130 -16.46 0.40 -8.34
C LEU A 130 -16.07 -0.97 -8.87
N ARG A 131 -16.84 -1.98 -8.47
CA ARG A 131 -16.70 -3.34 -8.96
C ARG A 131 -16.76 -3.39 -10.48
N LEU A 132 -15.82 -4.11 -11.10
CA LEU A 132 -15.77 -4.21 -12.56
C LEU A 132 -17.03 -4.86 -13.14
N SER A 133 -17.53 -4.29 -14.24
CA SER A 133 -18.56 -4.89 -15.07
C SER A 133 -18.02 -6.11 -15.83
N TYR A 134 -18.91 -6.89 -16.46
CA TYR A 134 -18.50 -8.01 -17.29
C TYR A 134 -17.64 -7.56 -18.49
N GLU A 135 -18.00 -6.44 -19.09
CA GLU A 135 -17.29 -5.83 -20.23
C GLU A 135 -15.91 -5.32 -19.80
N GLU A 136 -15.82 -4.65 -18.64
CA GLU A 136 -14.56 -4.18 -18.09
C GLU A 136 -13.60 -5.35 -17.77
N ARG A 137 -14.12 -6.49 -17.29
CA ARG A 137 -13.31 -7.70 -17.09
C ARG A 137 -12.74 -8.28 -18.39
N GLN A 138 -13.40 -8.10 -19.53
CA GLN A 138 -12.83 -8.51 -20.82
C GLN A 138 -11.65 -7.61 -21.19
N LEU A 139 -11.79 -6.29 -21.02
CA LEU A 139 -10.71 -5.33 -21.26
C LEU A 139 -9.51 -5.56 -20.33
N LEU A 140 -9.76 -5.87 -19.05
CA LEU A 140 -8.71 -6.22 -18.10
C LEU A 140 -7.84 -7.38 -18.60
N ARG A 141 -8.45 -8.45 -19.13
CA ARG A 141 -7.70 -9.61 -19.65
C ARG A 141 -6.82 -9.23 -20.84
N LEU A 142 -7.30 -8.35 -21.71
CA LEU A 142 -6.50 -7.85 -22.83
C LEU A 142 -5.32 -7.00 -22.34
N LEU A 143 -5.53 -6.17 -21.32
CA LEU A 143 -4.47 -5.39 -20.69
C LEU A 143 -3.42 -6.27 -20.03
N GLU A 144 -3.84 -7.24 -19.21
CA GLU A 144 -2.91 -8.18 -18.56
C GLU A 144 -2.09 -8.96 -19.59
N ALA A 145 -2.73 -9.42 -20.68
CA ALA A 145 -2.04 -10.09 -21.78
C ALA A 145 -1.00 -9.17 -22.44
N THR A 146 -1.34 -7.92 -22.78
CA THR A 146 -0.39 -6.96 -23.34
C THR A 146 0.79 -6.71 -22.39
N LEU A 147 0.52 -6.43 -21.12
CA LEU A 147 1.56 -6.14 -20.14
C LEU A 147 2.46 -7.35 -19.89
N SER A 148 1.93 -8.58 -20.00
CA SER A 148 2.73 -9.80 -19.85
C SER A 148 3.75 -9.98 -20.97
N VAL A 149 3.41 -9.59 -22.21
CA VAL A 149 4.29 -9.70 -23.38
C VAL A 149 5.24 -8.50 -23.50
N SER A 150 4.90 -7.37 -22.87
CA SER A 150 5.71 -6.16 -22.96
C SER A 150 7.00 -6.23 -22.12
N GLU A 151 8.13 -5.93 -22.78
CA GLU A 151 9.46 -5.76 -22.20
C GLU A 151 9.75 -4.28 -21.81
N TYR A 152 8.70 -3.53 -21.44
CA TYR A 152 8.77 -2.07 -21.27
C TYR A 152 9.93 -1.61 -20.38
N THR A 153 10.01 -2.14 -19.17
CA THR A 153 11.03 -1.76 -18.18
C THR A 153 12.43 -2.11 -18.65
N ASP A 154 12.60 -3.25 -19.32
CA ASP A 154 13.90 -3.73 -19.80
C ASP A 154 14.45 -2.88 -20.95
N ARG A 155 13.59 -2.14 -21.65
CA ARG A 155 13.99 -1.23 -22.75
C ARG A 155 14.09 0.23 -22.31
N VAL A 156 13.30 0.64 -21.34
CA VAL A 156 13.23 2.05 -20.87
C VAL A 156 14.23 2.31 -19.74
N ASP A 157 14.32 1.43 -18.74
CA ASP A 157 15.11 1.66 -17.54
C ASP A 157 16.53 1.07 -17.65
N ILE A 158 17.16 1.32 -18.80
CA ILE A 158 18.56 0.97 -19.08
C ILE A 158 19.42 2.21 -19.34
N LEU A 159 20.71 2.08 -19.01
CA LEU A 159 21.74 3.03 -19.42
C LEU A 159 21.95 2.89 -20.93
N SER A 160 21.65 3.95 -21.69
CA SER A 160 21.75 3.95 -23.15
C SER A 160 22.13 5.33 -23.65
N TYR A 161 22.89 5.37 -24.75
CA TYR A 161 23.20 6.60 -25.48
C TYR A 161 21.99 7.21 -26.20
N ARG A 162 20.87 6.47 -26.31
CA ARG A 162 19.62 6.99 -26.88
C ARG A 162 18.82 7.78 -25.84
N SER A 163 18.27 8.91 -26.27
CA SER A 163 17.34 9.73 -25.48
C SER A 163 16.25 8.85 -24.86
N ARG A 164 16.07 9.03 -23.54
CA ARG A 164 15.07 8.30 -22.74
C ARG A 164 13.65 8.55 -23.25
N THR A 165 13.32 9.82 -23.51
CA THR A 165 12.00 10.24 -24.01
C THR A 165 11.65 9.53 -25.32
N LYS A 166 12.60 9.39 -26.26
CA LYS A 166 12.38 8.66 -27.52
C LYS A 166 12.07 7.18 -27.28
N ARG A 167 12.79 6.52 -26.37
CA ARG A 167 12.57 5.11 -26.01
C ARG A 167 11.19 4.91 -25.36
N ILE A 168 10.80 5.81 -24.46
CA ILE A 168 9.48 5.80 -23.83
C ILE A 168 8.39 5.89 -24.90
N VAL A 169 8.45 6.90 -25.78
CA VAL A 169 7.42 7.11 -26.82
C VAL A 169 7.32 5.91 -27.76
N GLU A 170 8.45 5.32 -28.17
CA GLU A 170 8.49 4.11 -28.99
C GLU A 170 7.77 2.93 -28.29
N GLN A 171 8.09 2.69 -27.02
CA GLN A 171 7.50 1.60 -26.24
C GLN A 171 6.02 1.83 -25.91
N LEU A 172 5.59 3.07 -25.64
CA LEU A 172 4.18 3.40 -25.44
C LEU A 172 3.35 3.15 -26.72
N ARG A 173 3.89 3.49 -27.90
CA ARG A 173 3.25 3.20 -29.20
C ARG A 173 3.17 1.69 -29.46
N GLU A 174 4.20 0.94 -29.10
CA GLU A 174 4.20 -0.53 -29.19
C GLU A 174 3.08 -1.14 -28.33
N ILE A 175 2.96 -0.73 -27.06
CA ILE A 175 1.91 -1.18 -26.14
C ILE A 175 0.51 -0.85 -26.68
N CYS A 176 0.29 0.39 -27.15
CA CYS A 176 -0.98 0.79 -27.74
C CYS A 176 -1.34 -0.03 -28.98
N SER A 177 -0.35 -0.33 -29.82
CA SER A 177 -0.52 -1.15 -31.02
C SER A 177 -0.90 -2.60 -30.67
N ILE A 178 -0.25 -3.19 -29.67
CA ILE A 178 -0.57 -4.55 -29.19
C ILE A 178 -1.99 -4.59 -28.63
N LEU A 179 -2.38 -3.61 -27.81
CA LEU A 179 -3.74 -3.50 -27.27
C LEU A 179 -4.79 -3.42 -28.39
N ALA A 180 -4.62 -2.51 -29.35
CA ALA A 180 -5.52 -2.40 -30.49
C ALA A 180 -5.59 -3.71 -31.30
N GLY A 181 -4.45 -4.37 -31.54
CA GLY A 181 -4.40 -5.66 -32.23
C GLY A 181 -5.15 -6.79 -31.50
N LEU A 182 -5.03 -6.88 -30.18
CA LEU A 182 -5.76 -7.85 -29.36
C LEU A 182 -7.26 -7.55 -29.27
N VAL A 183 -7.66 -6.29 -29.38
CA VAL A 183 -9.09 -5.94 -29.48
C VAL A 183 -9.68 -6.35 -30.82
N VAL A 184 -8.93 -6.21 -31.92
CA VAL A 184 -9.37 -6.68 -33.24
C VAL A 184 -9.60 -8.19 -33.23
N SER A 185 -8.70 -8.95 -32.61
CA SER A 185 -8.83 -10.41 -32.55
C SER A 185 -9.99 -10.88 -31.67
N SER A 186 -10.34 -10.14 -30.62
CA SER A 186 -11.47 -10.47 -29.74
C SER A 186 -12.82 -9.94 -30.26
N ASN A 187 -12.87 -8.73 -30.80
CA ASN A 187 -14.06 -8.11 -31.37
C ASN A 187 -13.73 -7.27 -32.60
N MET A 188 -13.84 -7.89 -33.77
CA MET A 188 -13.52 -7.28 -35.07
C MET A 188 -14.18 -5.92 -35.29
N LYS A 189 -15.44 -5.73 -34.86
CA LYS A 189 -16.17 -4.46 -35.07
C LYS A 189 -15.62 -3.32 -34.21
N VAL A 190 -15.27 -3.62 -32.96
CA VAL A 190 -14.69 -2.63 -32.03
C VAL A 190 -13.25 -2.34 -32.44
N GLY A 191 -12.47 -3.36 -32.78
CA GLY A 191 -11.08 -3.21 -33.22
C GLY A 191 -10.94 -2.44 -34.53
N GLN A 192 -11.78 -2.71 -35.54
CA GLN A 192 -11.78 -1.93 -36.78
C GLN A 192 -12.05 -0.44 -36.52
N LYS A 193 -12.96 -0.10 -35.60
CA LYS A 193 -13.20 1.29 -35.20
C LYS A 193 -12.04 1.97 -34.47
N LEU A 194 -11.13 1.20 -33.87
CA LEU A 194 -9.94 1.73 -33.19
C LEU A 194 -8.78 1.95 -34.18
N ILE A 195 -8.67 1.13 -35.22
CA ILE A 195 -7.52 1.15 -36.15
C ILE A 195 -7.82 1.92 -37.43
N GLN A 196 -9.04 1.84 -37.96
CA GLN A 196 -9.37 2.38 -39.28
C GLN A 196 -9.42 3.92 -39.24
N ASP A 197 -8.53 4.55 -40.01
CA ASP A 197 -8.46 6.00 -40.24
C ASP A 197 -8.33 6.85 -38.96
N LYS A 198 -7.71 6.28 -37.91
CA LYS A 198 -7.52 6.95 -36.62
C LYS A 198 -6.08 6.93 -36.14
N THR A 199 -5.66 8.03 -35.55
CA THR A 199 -4.44 8.14 -34.76
C THR A 199 -4.66 7.60 -33.35
N PHE A 200 -3.58 7.41 -32.58
CA PHE A 200 -3.71 7.00 -31.17
C PHE A 200 -4.48 8.04 -30.34
N SER A 201 -4.29 9.33 -30.64
CA SER A 201 -4.94 10.47 -29.97
C SER A 201 -6.47 10.41 -30.11
N ASP A 202 -6.98 9.98 -31.27
CA ASP A 202 -8.42 9.84 -31.53
C ASP A 202 -9.11 8.80 -30.62
N ASN A 203 -8.33 7.88 -30.04
CA ASN A 203 -8.83 6.82 -29.15
C ASN A 203 -8.33 6.98 -27.71
N GLN A 204 -7.83 8.16 -27.32
CA GLN A 204 -7.24 8.40 -26.00
C GLN A 204 -8.16 7.95 -24.84
N GLU A 205 -9.46 8.24 -24.91
CA GLU A 205 -10.41 7.93 -23.84
C GLU A 205 -10.55 6.42 -23.62
N TRP A 206 -10.43 5.65 -24.70
CA TRP A 206 -10.47 4.20 -24.62
C TRP A 206 -9.21 3.66 -23.93
N TYR A 207 -8.01 4.13 -24.31
CA TYR A 207 -6.77 3.71 -23.66
C TYR A 207 -6.76 4.09 -22.18
N LYS A 208 -7.13 5.34 -21.86
CA LYS A 208 -7.28 5.81 -20.47
C LYS A 208 -8.21 4.91 -19.65
N THR A 209 -9.35 4.53 -20.22
CA THR A 209 -10.30 3.60 -19.58
C THR A 209 -9.67 2.23 -19.32
N VAL A 210 -8.92 1.67 -20.28
CA VAL A 210 -8.27 0.37 -20.11
C VAL A 210 -7.24 0.40 -18.98
N PHE A 211 -6.37 1.40 -18.94
CA PHE A 211 -5.37 1.55 -17.88
C PHE A 211 -6.01 1.86 -16.51
N GLU A 212 -7.08 2.64 -16.46
CA GLU A 212 -7.90 2.85 -15.24
C GLU A 212 -8.45 1.53 -14.70
N ILE A 213 -9.04 0.68 -15.57
CA ILE A 213 -9.58 -0.62 -15.18
C ILE A 213 -8.50 -1.51 -14.53
N GLY A 214 -7.29 -1.52 -15.10
CA GLY A 214 -6.16 -2.27 -14.53
C GLY A 214 -5.79 -1.79 -13.12
N ARG A 215 -5.71 -0.46 -12.91
CA ARG A 215 -5.43 0.12 -11.59
C ARG A 215 -6.55 -0.17 -10.60
N ARG A 216 -7.79 0.07 -10.99
CA ARG A 216 -8.98 -0.21 -10.17
C ARG A 216 -9.05 -1.68 -9.76
N TYR A 217 -8.77 -2.60 -10.68
CA TYR A 217 -8.75 -4.03 -10.39
C TYR A 217 -7.70 -4.41 -9.34
N LYS A 218 -6.49 -3.85 -9.45
CA LYS A 218 -5.41 -4.10 -8.48
C LYS A 218 -5.76 -3.59 -7.08
N ILE A 219 -6.35 -2.39 -6.96
CA ILE A 219 -6.81 -1.86 -5.66
C ILE A 219 -7.82 -2.81 -5.01
N MET A 220 -8.74 -3.36 -5.80
CA MET A 220 -9.74 -4.32 -5.33
C MET A 220 -9.18 -5.71 -5.02
N ASN A 221 -8.10 -6.12 -5.70
CA ASN A 221 -7.50 -7.46 -5.59
C ASN A 221 -5.97 -7.37 -5.51
N PRO A 222 -5.40 -6.90 -4.38
CA PRO A 222 -3.97 -6.62 -4.26
C PRO A 222 -3.06 -7.83 -4.46
N GLU A 223 -3.56 -9.05 -4.30
CA GLU A 223 -2.82 -10.29 -4.54
C GLU A 223 -2.62 -10.62 -6.03
N ARG A 224 -3.38 -9.98 -6.93
CA ARG A 224 -3.33 -10.18 -8.39
C ARG A 224 -2.34 -9.23 -9.08
N MET A 225 -2.06 -9.44 -10.36
CA MET A 225 -1.16 -8.60 -11.18
C MET A 225 0.21 -8.32 -10.53
N ARG A 226 0.87 -9.32 -9.93
CA ARG A 226 2.15 -9.10 -9.23
C ARG A 226 3.27 -8.64 -10.17
N ASP A 227 3.41 -9.33 -11.29
CA ASP A 227 4.52 -9.07 -12.23
C ASP A 227 4.19 -7.98 -13.27
N THR A 228 2.92 -7.59 -13.37
CA THR A 228 2.43 -6.67 -14.42
C THR A 228 2.03 -5.31 -13.88
N PHE A 229 1.66 -5.19 -12.60
CA PHE A 229 1.17 -3.91 -12.05
C PHE A 229 2.26 -2.84 -11.97
N GLY A 230 3.49 -3.19 -11.59
CA GLY A 230 4.61 -2.24 -11.61
C GLY A 230 4.85 -1.66 -13.00
N LYS A 231 4.85 -2.52 -14.03
CA LYS A 231 4.94 -2.09 -15.43
C LYS A 231 3.78 -1.18 -15.83
N LEU A 232 2.56 -1.50 -15.39
CA LEU A 232 1.38 -0.65 -15.62
C LEU A 232 1.60 0.75 -15.03
N CYS A 233 2.01 0.84 -13.76
CA CYS A 233 2.26 2.13 -13.11
C CYS A 233 3.33 2.92 -13.85
N TYR A 234 4.43 2.27 -14.23
CA TYR A 234 5.53 2.90 -14.96
C TYR A 234 5.14 3.43 -16.33
N VAL A 235 4.33 2.69 -17.07
CA VAL A 235 3.75 3.12 -18.36
C VAL A 235 2.89 4.36 -18.18
N VAL A 236 2.03 4.40 -17.16
CA VAL A 236 1.15 5.55 -16.90
C VAL A 236 1.96 6.76 -16.41
N MET A 237 2.91 6.56 -15.48
CA MET A 237 3.81 7.61 -14.99
C MET A 237 4.58 8.28 -16.14
N ASP A 238 5.12 7.48 -17.05
CA ASP A 238 5.91 7.99 -18.18
C ASP A 238 5.05 8.74 -19.19
N SER A 239 3.81 8.28 -19.41
CA SER A 239 2.86 8.98 -20.29
C SER A 239 2.47 10.38 -19.78
N MET A 240 2.64 10.62 -18.48
CA MET A 240 2.33 11.89 -17.83
C MET A 240 3.48 12.91 -17.89
N LEU A 241 4.68 12.49 -18.31
CA LEU A 241 5.82 13.41 -18.47
C LEU A 241 5.53 14.42 -19.59
N PRO A 242 5.79 15.73 -19.39
CA PRO A 242 5.44 16.77 -20.37
C PRO A 242 5.98 16.49 -21.77
N GLU A 243 7.25 16.09 -21.85
CA GLU A 243 7.95 15.80 -23.11
C GLU A 243 7.33 14.60 -23.84
N VAL A 244 6.91 13.57 -23.10
CA VAL A 244 6.29 12.36 -23.67
C VAL A 244 4.88 12.66 -24.15
N ARG A 245 4.12 13.41 -23.34
CA ARG A 245 2.76 13.84 -23.66
C ARG A 245 2.72 14.71 -24.91
N GLU A 246 3.71 15.58 -25.13
CA GLU A 246 3.82 16.37 -26.36
C GLU A 246 3.99 15.48 -27.61
N HIS A 247 4.79 14.42 -27.52
CA HIS A 247 5.03 13.50 -28.64
C HIS A 247 3.93 12.46 -28.87
N MET A 248 3.22 12.08 -27.80
CA MET A 248 2.09 11.15 -27.84
C MET A 248 0.77 11.87 -28.15
N GLU A 249 0.68 13.17 -27.91
CA GLU A 249 -0.52 14.04 -27.96
C GLU A 249 -1.59 13.73 -26.89
N PHE A 250 -1.43 12.66 -26.11
CA PHE A 250 -2.29 12.28 -24.99
C PHE A 250 -1.50 11.53 -23.92
N ASP A 251 -2.10 11.40 -22.73
CA ASP A 251 -1.59 10.59 -21.61
C ASP A 251 -2.47 9.35 -21.38
N LEU A 252 -2.01 8.40 -20.58
CA LEU A 252 -2.75 7.16 -20.28
C LEU A 252 -3.50 7.21 -18.94
N TYR A 253 -3.57 8.38 -18.29
CA TYR A 253 -4.18 8.53 -16.98
C TYR A 253 -5.65 8.94 -17.07
N ALA A 254 -6.49 8.24 -16.30
CA ALA A 254 -7.85 8.64 -15.96
C ALA A 254 -8.14 8.34 -14.49
N PRO A 255 -8.78 9.24 -13.73
CA PRO A 255 -9.10 9.02 -12.32
C PRO A 255 -9.86 7.71 -12.08
N ILE A 256 -9.57 7.03 -10.96
CA ILE A 256 -10.25 5.79 -10.58
C ILE A 256 -11.74 6.03 -10.40
N LYS A 257 -12.57 5.16 -10.99
CA LYS A 257 -14.03 5.22 -10.79
C LYS A 257 -14.39 4.72 -9.40
N THR A 258 -14.88 5.62 -8.55
CA THR A 258 -15.29 5.30 -7.18
C THR A 258 -16.81 5.29 -7.01
N VAL A 259 -17.28 4.70 -5.91
CA VAL A 259 -18.69 4.63 -5.53
C VAL A 259 -19.31 6.03 -5.48
N LEU A 260 -18.67 6.96 -4.76
CA LEU A 260 -19.16 8.34 -4.69
C LEU A 260 -19.04 9.05 -6.04
N GLY A 261 -17.94 8.83 -6.77
CA GLY A 261 -17.74 9.44 -8.09
C GLY A 261 -18.83 9.09 -9.10
N LEU A 262 -19.35 7.85 -9.08
CA LEU A 262 -20.50 7.48 -9.90
C LEU A 262 -21.78 8.19 -9.45
N ILE A 263 -22.05 8.28 -8.15
CA ILE A 263 -23.22 9.00 -7.64
C ILE A 263 -23.16 10.48 -8.04
N GLU A 264 -21.99 11.12 -7.88
CA GLU A 264 -21.77 12.53 -8.23
C GLU A 264 -21.81 12.78 -9.74
N SER A 265 -21.39 11.81 -10.55
CA SER A 265 -21.50 11.90 -12.02
C SER A 265 -22.95 11.91 -12.51
N LYS A 266 -23.89 11.45 -11.68
CA LYS A 266 -25.32 11.47 -11.95
C LYS A 266 -25.92 12.68 -11.22
N ASN A 267 -26.87 13.38 -11.83
CA ASN A 267 -27.53 14.53 -11.20
C ASN A 267 -28.50 14.15 -10.05
N ASP A 268 -28.38 12.94 -9.49
CA ASP A 268 -29.28 12.38 -8.49
C ASP A 268 -28.73 12.55 -7.07
N LYS A 269 -29.04 13.70 -6.46
CA LYS A 269 -28.69 13.98 -5.06
C LYS A 269 -29.43 13.08 -4.06
N SER A 270 -30.48 12.37 -4.48
CA SER A 270 -31.24 11.49 -3.58
C SER A 270 -30.48 10.20 -3.26
N ALA A 271 -29.64 9.73 -4.19
CA ALA A 271 -28.83 8.53 -4.01
C ALA A 271 -27.79 8.66 -2.89
N ILE A 272 -27.30 9.87 -2.59
CA ILE A 272 -26.37 10.10 -1.47
C ILE A 272 -27.01 9.74 -0.12
N LYS A 273 -28.33 9.90 0.01
CA LYS A 273 -29.07 9.54 1.23
C LYS A 273 -29.09 8.04 1.50
N MET A 274 -28.66 7.20 0.55
CA MET A 274 -28.51 5.76 0.74
C MET A 274 -27.47 5.44 1.83
N PHE A 275 -26.43 6.28 1.98
CA PHE A 275 -25.41 6.09 3.02
C PHE A 275 -25.93 6.35 4.43
N ASP A 276 -27.09 7.00 4.55
CA ASP A 276 -27.74 7.29 5.83
C ASP A 276 -28.88 6.27 6.12
N ASP A 277 -29.15 5.31 5.22
CA ASP A 277 -30.18 4.28 5.41
C ASP A 277 -29.62 3.10 6.22
N PRO A 278 -30.20 2.74 7.39
CA PRO A 278 -29.79 1.60 8.21
C PRO A 278 -29.66 0.27 7.45
N LEU A 279 -30.48 0.07 6.39
CA LEU A 279 -30.44 -1.15 5.59
C LEU A 279 -29.10 -1.35 4.89
N ILE A 280 -28.29 -0.30 4.69
CA ILE A 280 -26.98 -0.40 4.05
C ILE A 280 -26.02 -1.29 4.85
N ILE A 281 -26.12 -1.29 6.18
CA ILE A 281 -25.30 -2.13 7.06
C ILE A 281 -25.58 -3.60 6.76
N SER A 282 -26.87 -3.95 6.65
CA SER A 282 -27.29 -5.31 6.33
C SER A 282 -26.96 -5.70 4.89
N ALA A 283 -27.08 -4.77 3.95
CA ALA A 283 -26.78 -4.99 2.53
C ALA A 283 -25.27 -5.19 2.27
N THR A 284 -24.41 -4.57 3.08
CA THR A 284 -22.95 -4.57 2.90
C THR A 284 -22.21 -5.44 3.93
N ALA A 285 -22.94 -6.11 4.83
CA ALA A 285 -22.38 -6.99 5.84
C ALA A 285 -21.63 -8.18 5.22
N GLU A 286 -20.48 -8.51 5.80
CA GLU A 286 -19.74 -9.73 5.49
C GLU A 286 -20.39 -10.95 6.16
N ILE A 287 -20.63 -12.01 5.40
CA ILE A 287 -21.22 -13.25 5.91
C ILE A 287 -20.10 -14.27 6.10
N ARG A 288 -19.62 -14.38 7.34
CA ARG A 288 -18.58 -15.34 7.73
C ARG A 288 -19.18 -16.68 8.17
N PRO A 289 -18.77 -17.82 7.59
CA PRO A 289 -19.30 -19.14 7.93
C PRO A 289 -18.77 -19.71 9.25
N GLU A 290 -17.63 -19.22 9.75
CA GLU A 290 -16.99 -19.81 10.94
C GLU A 290 -17.94 -19.88 12.14
N LYS A 291 -17.98 -21.05 12.80
CA LYS A 291 -18.78 -21.33 14.01
C LYS A 291 -20.30 -21.11 13.85
N LYS A 292 -20.83 -21.06 12.62
CA LYS A 292 -22.27 -20.92 12.35
C LYS A 292 -22.85 -22.15 11.66
N THR A 293 -24.11 -22.43 11.95
CA THR A 293 -24.85 -23.48 11.23
C THR A 293 -25.28 -22.99 9.85
N ARG A 294 -25.46 -23.92 8.91
CA ARG A 294 -25.95 -23.62 7.55
C ARG A 294 -27.28 -22.86 7.54
N SER A 295 -28.16 -23.13 8.52
CA SER A 295 -29.44 -22.42 8.65
C SER A 295 -29.25 -20.94 8.97
N VAL A 296 -28.36 -20.62 9.91
CA VAL A 296 -28.03 -19.22 10.27
C VAL A 296 -27.38 -18.50 9.09
N ILE A 297 -26.46 -19.16 8.38
CA ILE A 297 -25.81 -18.60 7.18
C ILE A 297 -26.86 -18.28 6.11
N ASN A 298 -27.76 -19.23 5.79
CA ASN A 298 -28.82 -19.00 4.82
C ASN A 298 -29.77 -17.86 5.23
N ARG A 299 -30.07 -17.71 6.52
CA ARG A 299 -30.87 -16.59 7.03
C ARG A 299 -30.15 -15.25 6.82
N GLN A 300 -28.86 -15.18 7.10
CA GLN A 300 -28.04 -13.98 6.88
C GLN A 300 -27.97 -13.62 5.39
N ILE A 301 -27.81 -14.61 4.50
CA ILE A 301 -27.81 -14.40 3.04
C ILE A 301 -29.15 -13.81 2.58
N LYS A 302 -30.27 -14.43 2.97
CA LYS A 302 -31.61 -13.93 2.61
C LYS A 302 -31.86 -12.50 3.12
N HIS A 303 -31.39 -12.20 4.32
CA HIS A 303 -31.51 -10.85 4.89
C HIS A 303 -30.72 -9.82 4.08
N LYS A 304 -29.46 -10.14 3.74
CA LYS A 304 -28.59 -9.30 2.90
C LYS A 304 -29.19 -9.07 1.51
N GLU A 305 -29.65 -10.13 0.84
CA GLU A 305 -30.28 -10.04 -0.49
C GLU A 305 -31.56 -9.19 -0.45
N SER A 306 -32.41 -9.38 0.56
CA SER A 306 -33.62 -8.57 0.73
C SER A 306 -33.29 -7.10 0.99
N ALA A 307 -32.22 -6.79 1.73
CA ALA A 307 -31.80 -5.41 1.98
C ALA A 307 -31.30 -4.75 0.68
N ILE A 308 -30.48 -5.45 -0.10
CA ILE A 308 -29.99 -4.99 -1.42
C ILE A 308 -31.16 -4.71 -2.37
N GLU A 309 -32.14 -5.59 -2.43
CA GLU A 309 -33.28 -5.44 -3.33
C GLU A 309 -34.19 -4.25 -2.93
N ARG A 310 -34.37 -4.02 -1.63
CA ARG A 310 -35.10 -2.87 -1.10
C ARG A 310 -34.39 -1.55 -1.40
N LEU A 311 -33.08 -1.48 -1.12
CA LEU A 311 -32.28 -0.29 -1.40
C LEU A 311 -32.21 0.02 -2.89
N SER A 312 -31.94 -0.98 -3.72
CA SER A 312 -31.87 -0.82 -5.17
C SER A 312 -33.18 -0.36 -5.78
N SER A 313 -34.33 -0.75 -5.23
CA SER A 313 -35.64 -0.26 -5.69
C SER A 313 -35.97 1.14 -5.16
N ARG A 314 -35.50 1.50 -3.95
CA ARG A 314 -35.79 2.79 -3.31
C ARG A 314 -34.96 3.93 -3.90
N TYR A 315 -33.70 3.66 -4.22
CA TYR A 315 -32.72 4.65 -4.67
C TYR A 315 -32.44 4.59 -6.18
N SER A 316 -33.18 3.77 -6.93
CA SER A 316 -33.17 3.83 -8.40
C SER A 316 -34.15 4.88 -8.90
N SER A 317 -33.74 5.66 -9.90
CA SER A 317 -34.58 6.66 -10.55
C SER A 317 -34.35 6.67 -12.08
N PRO A 318 -35.36 7.02 -12.90
CA PRO A 318 -35.18 7.08 -14.36
C PRO A 318 -34.12 8.10 -14.82
N ASP A 319 -34.03 9.23 -14.11
CA ASP A 319 -33.11 10.33 -14.41
C ASP A 319 -31.79 10.24 -13.61
N GLY A 320 -31.60 9.17 -12.83
CA GLY A 320 -30.48 9.00 -11.92
C GLY A 320 -29.83 7.63 -12.03
N LEU A 321 -29.71 6.94 -10.88
CA LEU A 321 -29.08 5.61 -10.85
C LEU A 321 -30.06 4.54 -11.29
N THR A 322 -29.57 3.65 -12.15
CA THR A 322 -30.27 2.41 -12.47
C THR A 322 -30.21 1.45 -11.30
N LYS A 323 -31.17 0.52 -11.25
CA LYS A 323 -31.20 -0.51 -10.21
C LYS A 323 -29.92 -1.34 -10.14
N GLU A 324 -29.30 -1.60 -11.31
CA GLU A 324 -28.06 -2.36 -11.39
C GLU A 324 -26.84 -1.57 -10.92
N GLU A 325 -26.78 -0.26 -11.21
CA GLU A 325 -25.73 0.62 -10.66
C GLU A 325 -25.82 0.69 -9.13
N VAL A 326 -27.03 0.77 -8.55
CA VAL A 326 -27.20 0.73 -7.08
C VAL A 326 -26.71 -0.61 -6.50
N ARG A 327 -27.02 -1.74 -7.16
CA ARG A 327 -26.48 -3.04 -6.75
C ARG A 327 -24.96 -3.08 -6.83
N GLN A 328 -24.39 -2.59 -7.92
CA GLN A 328 -22.95 -2.51 -8.13
C GLN A 328 -22.27 -1.69 -7.02
N ILE A 329 -22.86 -0.56 -6.61
CA ILE A 329 -22.39 0.23 -5.47
C ILE A 329 -22.39 -0.61 -4.19
N LEU A 330 -23.53 -1.24 -3.85
CA LEU A 330 -23.66 -2.04 -2.63
C LEU A 330 -22.70 -3.23 -2.62
N TYR A 331 -22.50 -3.89 -3.76
CA TYR A 331 -21.50 -4.96 -3.90
C TYR A 331 -20.08 -4.44 -3.72
N SER A 332 -19.74 -3.27 -4.27
CA SER A 332 -18.41 -2.67 -4.12
C SER A 332 -18.09 -2.36 -2.66
N ILE A 333 -19.06 -1.82 -1.90
CA ILE A 333 -18.91 -1.58 -0.46
C ILE A 333 -18.80 -2.90 0.32
N GLY A 334 -19.62 -3.89 -0.02
CA GLY A 334 -19.56 -5.21 0.61
C GLY A 334 -18.23 -5.93 0.37
N ASP A 335 -17.69 -5.86 -0.86
CA ASP A 335 -16.39 -6.40 -1.22
C ASP A 335 -15.27 -5.69 -0.43
N PHE A 336 -15.33 -4.36 -0.31
CA PHE A 336 -14.40 -3.57 0.51
C PHE A 336 -14.44 -3.98 2.00
N ASN A 337 -15.63 -4.10 2.58
CA ASN A 337 -15.78 -4.52 3.98
C ASN A 337 -15.19 -5.91 4.22
N ALA A 338 -15.46 -6.86 3.32
CA ALA A 338 -14.91 -8.21 3.38
C ALA A 338 -13.38 -8.20 3.24
N TYR A 339 -12.83 -7.42 2.32
CA TYR A 339 -11.39 -7.26 2.13
C TYR A 339 -10.71 -6.70 3.38
N THR A 340 -11.23 -5.59 3.93
CA THR A 340 -10.68 -4.95 5.14
C THR A 340 -10.71 -5.92 6.33
N ASN A 341 -11.80 -6.66 6.50
CA ASN A 341 -11.91 -7.65 7.58
C ASN A 341 -10.96 -8.83 7.39
N LYS A 342 -10.88 -9.40 6.17
CA LYS A 342 -9.97 -10.51 5.85
C LYS A 342 -8.53 -10.18 6.26
N ASN A 343 -8.11 -8.93 6.05
CA ASN A 343 -6.74 -8.49 6.27
C ASN A 343 -6.47 -7.94 7.68
N ARG A 344 -7.45 -7.27 8.30
CA ARG A 344 -7.29 -6.65 9.63
C ARG A 344 -7.54 -7.63 10.78
N LEU A 345 -8.50 -8.55 10.65
CA LEU A 345 -8.85 -9.47 11.73
C LEU A 345 -7.69 -10.39 12.18
N PRO A 346 -6.84 -10.93 11.29
CA PRO A 346 -5.63 -11.66 11.70
C PRO A 346 -4.72 -10.81 12.58
N VAL A 347 -4.52 -9.53 12.24
CA VAL A 347 -3.71 -8.58 13.04
C VAL A 347 -4.29 -8.44 14.45
N LEU A 348 -5.60 -8.20 14.56
CA LEU A 348 -6.28 -8.08 15.86
C LEU A 348 -6.18 -9.36 16.69
N ARG A 349 -6.26 -10.53 16.06
CA ARG A 349 -6.05 -11.81 16.76
C ARG A 349 -4.61 -11.97 17.23
N MET A 350 -3.63 -11.52 16.46
CA MET A 350 -2.22 -11.55 16.87
C MET A 350 -1.97 -10.62 18.06
N ILE A 351 -2.55 -9.41 18.08
CA ILE A 351 -2.50 -8.50 19.23
C ILE A 351 -3.11 -9.16 20.46
N LYS A 352 -4.29 -9.76 20.32
CA LYS A 352 -4.94 -10.48 21.43
C LYS A 352 -4.06 -11.61 21.97
N ARG A 353 -3.46 -12.43 21.10
CA ARG A 353 -2.55 -13.52 21.52
C ARG A 353 -1.27 -13.00 22.17
N LEU A 354 -0.75 -11.85 21.72
CA LEU A 354 0.38 -11.18 22.35
C LEU A 354 0.03 -10.81 23.80
N ASP A 355 -1.13 -10.20 24.01
CA ASP A 355 -1.61 -9.81 25.34
C ASP A 355 -1.88 -11.04 26.23
N ASP A 356 -2.64 -12.02 25.73
CA ASP A 356 -3.07 -13.20 26.48
C ASP A 356 -1.89 -14.09 26.92
N PHE A 357 -0.88 -14.28 26.05
CA PHE A 357 0.22 -15.22 26.32
C PHE A 357 1.51 -14.58 26.82
N PHE A 358 1.75 -13.30 26.54
CA PHE A 358 3.09 -12.71 26.73
C PHE A 358 3.12 -11.46 27.59
N LYS A 359 2.00 -10.84 27.99
CA LYS A 359 2.01 -9.61 28.79
C LYS A 359 2.74 -9.73 30.14
N SER A 360 2.71 -10.91 30.77
CA SER A 360 3.33 -11.18 32.08
C SER A 360 4.39 -12.29 32.04
N SER A 361 4.89 -12.64 30.84
CA SER A 361 5.71 -13.84 30.62
C SER A 361 7.22 -13.62 30.69
N GLY A 362 7.67 -12.45 31.17
CA GLY A 362 9.09 -12.04 31.14
C GLY A 362 10.05 -12.92 31.93
N THR A 363 9.57 -13.64 32.94
CA THR A 363 10.34 -14.56 33.79
C THR A 363 10.16 -16.03 33.40
N THR A 364 9.34 -16.31 32.39
CA THR A 364 9.04 -17.68 31.94
C THR A 364 9.96 -18.12 30.80
N LYS A 365 9.90 -19.41 30.42
CA LYS A 365 10.56 -19.93 29.20
C LYS A 365 10.13 -19.19 27.92
N TYR A 366 9.02 -18.45 27.96
CA TYR A 366 8.43 -17.67 26.87
C TYR A 366 8.74 -16.18 26.90
N SER A 367 9.82 -15.77 27.58
CA SER A 367 10.30 -14.39 27.53
C SER A 367 10.62 -13.96 26.09
N LEU A 368 10.06 -12.82 25.66
CA LEU A 368 10.26 -12.20 24.35
C LEU A 368 11.60 -11.46 24.18
N GLY A 369 12.49 -11.49 25.17
CA GLY A 369 13.78 -10.78 25.08
C GLY A 369 14.61 -11.21 23.87
N ILE A 370 15.24 -10.24 23.22
CA ILE A 370 16.16 -10.43 22.08
C ILE A 370 17.50 -9.71 22.35
N ARG A 371 18.58 -10.25 21.79
CA ARG A 371 19.93 -9.68 21.94
C ARG A 371 20.62 -9.62 20.59
N TYR A 372 21.28 -8.49 20.33
CA TYR A 372 22.05 -8.28 19.11
C TYR A 372 23.01 -9.44 18.83
N GLY A 373 23.01 -9.92 17.59
CA GLY A 373 23.87 -11.01 17.12
C GLY A 373 23.40 -12.42 17.52
N GLN A 374 22.39 -12.55 18.39
CA GLN A 374 21.83 -13.83 18.77
C GLN A 374 20.64 -14.18 17.88
N GLY A 375 20.70 -15.33 17.20
CA GLY A 375 19.62 -15.79 16.33
C GLY A 375 19.33 -14.88 15.12
N GLY A 376 20.29 -14.04 14.73
CA GLY A 376 20.13 -13.07 13.63
C GLY A 376 19.58 -11.70 14.03
N ALA A 377 19.23 -11.50 15.31
CA ALA A 377 18.65 -10.25 15.79
C ALA A 377 19.61 -9.06 15.62
N ARG A 378 19.07 -7.95 15.11
CA ARG A 378 19.76 -6.65 14.96
C ARG A 378 19.40 -5.66 16.07
N LEU A 379 18.41 -5.99 16.89
CA LEU A 379 17.97 -5.21 18.04
C LEU A 379 18.32 -5.91 19.36
N THR A 380 18.40 -5.14 20.44
CA THR A 380 18.54 -5.66 21.81
C THR A 380 17.43 -5.09 22.68
N HIS A 381 16.48 -5.93 23.06
CA HIS A 381 15.33 -5.58 23.88
C HIS A 381 15.17 -6.59 25.02
N ASN A 382 14.86 -6.09 26.23
CA ASN A 382 14.30 -6.96 27.26
C ASN A 382 12.86 -7.37 26.88
N HIS A 383 12.25 -8.24 27.67
CA HIS A 383 10.89 -8.73 27.40
C HIS A 383 9.86 -7.61 27.27
N GLU A 384 9.80 -6.68 28.23
CA GLU A 384 8.82 -5.59 28.27
C GLU A 384 8.96 -4.68 27.05
N LYS A 385 10.20 -4.34 26.69
CA LYS A 385 10.51 -3.51 25.53
C LYS A 385 10.14 -4.21 24.22
N GLN A 386 10.43 -5.52 24.08
CA GLN A 386 10.04 -6.27 22.88
C GLN A 386 8.53 -6.42 22.79
N TYR A 387 7.85 -6.77 23.89
CA TYR A 387 6.39 -6.84 23.94
C TYR A 387 5.75 -5.53 23.49
N LEU A 388 6.20 -4.40 24.02
CA LEU A 388 5.68 -3.09 23.66
C LEU A 388 5.97 -2.74 22.20
N TYR A 389 7.19 -3.03 21.71
CA TYR A 389 7.58 -2.80 20.32
C TYR A 389 6.71 -3.59 19.33
N VAL A 390 6.48 -4.88 19.59
CA VAL A 390 5.61 -5.73 18.78
C VAL A 390 4.17 -5.23 18.83
N LYS A 391 3.67 -4.86 20.02
CA LYS A 391 2.31 -4.35 20.18
C LYS A 391 2.10 -3.05 19.38
N GLN A 392 3.04 -2.12 19.45
CA GLN A 392 3.02 -0.86 18.69
C GLN A 392 2.99 -1.11 17.18
N ALA A 393 3.81 -2.04 16.69
CA ALA A 393 3.83 -2.39 15.27
C ALA A 393 2.53 -3.04 14.80
N LEU A 394 1.99 -3.99 15.56
CA LEU A 394 0.72 -4.65 15.22
C LEU A 394 -0.47 -3.67 15.26
N GLU A 395 -0.50 -2.76 16.23
CA GLU A 395 -1.52 -1.70 16.26
C GLU A 395 -1.41 -0.80 15.04
N LEU A 396 -0.19 -0.39 14.66
CA LEU A 396 0.01 0.39 13.45
C LEU A 396 -0.46 -0.36 12.19
N TRP A 397 -0.12 -1.65 12.06
CA TRP A 397 -0.60 -2.49 10.97
C TRP A 397 -2.13 -2.60 10.96
N SER A 398 -2.78 -2.69 12.12
CA SER A 398 -4.25 -2.69 12.22
C SER A 398 -4.88 -1.39 11.70
N HIS A 399 -4.26 -0.24 12.00
CA HIS A 399 -4.72 1.07 11.54
C HIS A 399 -4.44 1.27 10.04
N VAL A 400 -3.30 0.80 9.54
CA VAL A 400 -3.00 0.81 8.10
C VAL A 400 -3.98 -0.08 7.33
N MET A 401 -4.29 -1.29 7.82
CA MET A 401 -5.28 -2.16 7.18
C MET A 401 -6.69 -1.56 7.20
N ARG A 402 -7.05 -0.80 8.24
CA ARG A 402 -8.33 -0.07 8.33
C ARG A 402 -8.45 1.00 7.25
N ASP A 403 -7.38 1.75 7.01
CA ASP A 403 -7.35 2.90 6.09
C ASP A 403 -6.71 2.57 4.73
N MET A 404 -6.49 1.28 4.43
CA MET A 404 -5.71 0.83 3.27
C MET A 404 -6.23 1.40 1.94
N ILE A 405 -7.55 1.58 1.81
CA ILE A 405 -8.15 2.12 0.58
C ILE A 405 -7.88 3.61 0.37
N GLU A 406 -7.81 4.37 1.46
CA GLU A 406 -7.44 5.79 1.43
C GLU A 406 -5.94 5.92 1.14
N LEU A 407 -5.11 5.01 1.65
CA LEU A 407 -3.69 4.91 1.31
C LEU A 407 -3.48 4.55 -0.17
N TRP A 408 -4.29 3.65 -0.74
CA TRP A 408 -4.28 3.35 -2.19
C TRP A 408 -4.62 4.57 -3.03
N ALA A 409 -5.65 5.33 -2.64
CA ALA A 409 -6.03 6.56 -3.34
C ALA A 409 -4.90 7.62 -3.26
N ALA A 410 -4.34 7.83 -2.08
CA ALA A 410 -3.21 8.75 -1.89
C ALA A 410 -1.97 8.33 -2.69
N ALA A 411 -1.69 7.02 -2.77
CA ALA A 411 -0.61 6.48 -3.58
C ALA A 411 -0.85 6.71 -5.08
N ASP A 412 -2.09 6.54 -5.56
CA ASP A 412 -2.47 6.82 -6.94
C ASP A 412 -2.25 8.31 -7.28
N ASP A 413 -2.70 9.21 -6.42
CA ASP A 413 -2.49 10.66 -6.57
C ASP A 413 -0.99 10.99 -6.65
N ASP A 414 -0.19 10.51 -5.69
CA ASP A 414 1.25 10.78 -5.65
C ASP A 414 2.00 10.17 -6.85
N LEU A 415 1.61 8.99 -7.36
CA LEU A 415 2.23 8.39 -8.54
C LEU A 415 1.91 9.15 -9.83
N PHE A 416 0.68 9.65 -9.97
CA PHE A 416 0.18 10.15 -11.25
C PHE A 416 -0.15 11.65 -11.29
N ASN A 417 0.26 12.42 -10.28
CA ASN A 417 0.10 13.90 -10.23
C ASN A 417 0.86 14.71 -11.31
N GLY A 418 1.58 14.06 -12.24
CA GLY A 418 2.35 14.73 -13.31
C GLY A 418 3.67 15.38 -12.86
N GLN A 419 4.02 15.34 -11.57
CA GLN A 419 5.36 15.76 -11.12
C GLN A 419 6.42 14.81 -11.66
N GLN A 420 7.60 15.36 -11.95
CA GLN A 420 8.75 14.58 -12.41
C GLN A 420 9.25 13.65 -11.30
N TYR A 421 9.84 12.53 -11.72
CA TYR A 421 10.56 11.61 -10.85
C TYR A 421 12.03 11.57 -11.29
N GLN A 422 12.91 11.17 -10.38
CA GLN A 422 14.34 10.99 -10.66
C GLN A 422 14.65 9.50 -10.80
N LEU A 423 15.42 9.13 -11.81
CA LEU A 423 15.87 7.75 -11.99
C LEU A 423 17.21 7.58 -11.28
N THR A 424 17.20 6.94 -10.11
CA THR A 424 18.32 6.91 -9.18
C THR A 424 18.69 5.48 -8.84
N ASN A 425 19.99 5.17 -8.77
CA ASN A 425 20.45 3.90 -8.23
C ASN A 425 20.39 3.98 -6.69
N THR A 426 19.49 3.19 -6.11
CA THR A 426 19.20 3.18 -4.67
C THR A 426 20.05 2.18 -3.88
N GLY A 427 21.01 1.51 -4.53
CA GLY A 427 21.73 0.37 -3.96
C GLY A 427 20.98 -0.96 -4.11
N GLN A 428 19.66 -0.92 -4.31
CA GLN A 428 18.81 -2.08 -4.64
C GLN A 428 18.49 -2.19 -6.14
N GLY A 429 19.08 -1.32 -6.96
CA GLY A 429 18.79 -1.20 -8.38
C GLY A 429 18.39 0.22 -8.78
N LEU A 430 18.14 0.37 -10.08
CA LEU A 430 17.73 1.63 -10.68
C LEU A 430 16.23 1.83 -10.49
N ASN A 431 15.86 2.80 -9.67
CA ASN A 431 14.47 3.03 -9.26
C ASN A 431 14.01 4.44 -9.62
N ARG A 432 12.71 4.59 -9.86
CA ARG A 432 12.04 5.87 -10.10
C ARG A 432 11.68 6.49 -8.76
N VAL A 433 12.58 7.31 -8.24
CA VAL A 433 12.40 8.01 -6.96
C VAL A 433 11.47 9.20 -7.18
N LYS A 434 10.36 9.23 -6.43
CA LYS A 434 9.33 10.26 -6.55
C LYS A 434 8.78 10.65 -5.18
N ALA A 435 8.71 11.95 -4.91
CA ALA A 435 8.13 12.48 -3.68
C ALA A 435 6.65 12.05 -3.53
N CYS A 436 6.27 11.70 -2.30
CA CYS A 436 4.94 11.19 -1.98
C CYS A 436 4.28 11.96 -0.81
N PRO A 437 4.02 13.28 -0.96
CA PRO A 437 3.59 14.14 0.14
C PRO A 437 2.19 13.79 0.68
N VAL A 438 1.25 13.38 -0.18
CA VAL A 438 -0.14 13.07 0.23
C VAL A 438 -0.14 11.80 1.08
N LEU A 439 0.52 10.77 0.57
CA LEU A 439 0.65 9.48 1.24
C LEU A 439 1.45 9.59 2.54
N TYR A 440 2.55 10.35 2.54
CA TYR A 440 3.36 10.59 3.73
C TYR A 440 2.53 11.25 4.84
N LYS A 441 1.77 12.31 4.52
CA LYS A 441 0.89 12.99 5.49
C LYS A 441 -0.15 12.04 6.06
N LYS A 442 -0.75 11.17 5.23
CA LYS A 442 -1.73 10.19 5.68
C LYS A 442 -1.11 9.16 6.63
N MET A 443 0.04 8.59 6.27
CA MET A 443 0.76 7.62 7.10
C MET A 443 1.22 8.24 8.43
N TYR A 444 1.68 9.49 8.41
CA TYR A 444 2.04 10.23 9.61
C TYR A 444 0.85 10.38 10.58
N ASN A 445 -0.34 10.72 10.07
CA ASN A 445 -1.53 10.84 10.90
C ASN A 445 -1.93 9.50 11.55
N LEU A 446 -1.80 8.39 10.82
CA LEU A 446 -2.03 7.04 11.37
C LEU A 446 -1.01 6.70 12.45
N LEU A 447 0.27 6.98 12.22
CA LEU A 447 1.31 6.79 13.22
C LEU A 447 1.05 7.63 14.47
N TYR A 448 0.62 8.88 14.31
CA TYR A 448 0.29 9.77 15.42
C TYR A 448 -0.92 9.26 16.22
N GLU A 449 -1.98 8.79 15.55
CA GLU A 449 -3.15 8.16 16.19
C GLU A 449 -2.72 6.99 17.07
N VAL A 450 -1.88 6.09 16.53
CA VAL A 450 -1.37 4.92 17.26
C VAL A 450 -0.46 5.33 18.41
N GLN A 451 0.43 6.30 18.22
CA GLN A 451 1.33 6.78 19.26
C GLN A 451 0.58 7.31 20.49
N ARG A 452 -0.62 7.87 20.32
CA ARG A 452 -1.45 8.34 21.44
C ARG A 452 -2.03 7.22 22.30
N LEU A 453 -2.01 5.97 21.83
CA LEU A 453 -2.47 4.80 22.57
C LEU A 453 -1.41 4.30 23.57
N PHE A 454 -0.19 4.85 23.54
CA PHE A 454 0.93 4.39 24.34
C PHE A 454 1.63 5.56 25.04
N ASP A 455 2.22 5.30 26.21
CA ASP A 455 2.94 6.32 26.97
C ASP A 455 4.21 6.80 26.25
N TYR A 456 4.88 5.90 25.53
CA TYR A 456 6.08 6.20 24.76
C TYR A 456 6.23 5.24 23.58
N TRP A 457 7.02 5.65 22.57
CA TRP A 457 7.30 4.87 21.36
C TRP A 457 8.68 4.21 21.44
N VAL A 458 8.78 2.91 21.14
CA VAL A 458 10.04 2.14 21.31
C VAL A 458 10.97 2.24 20.09
N GLY A 459 10.39 2.24 18.89
CA GLY A 459 11.14 2.27 17.62
C GLY A 459 11.50 3.67 17.15
N THR A 460 12.01 3.77 15.92
CA THR A 460 12.21 5.07 15.26
C THR A 460 10.91 5.45 14.53
N PRO A 461 10.30 6.60 14.79
CA PRO A 461 9.05 7.01 14.13
C PRO A 461 9.26 7.55 12.70
N VAL A 462 10.37 7.21 12.05
CA VAL A 462 10.69 7.62 10.69
C VAL A 462 9.88 6.78 9.71
N ILE A 463 9.29 7.45 8.73
CA ILE A 463 8.57 6.87 7.60
C ILE A 463 9.39 7.19 6.34
N HIS A 464 9.86 6.16 5.65
CA HIS A 464 10.56 6.25 4.37
C HIS A 464 9.54 6.29 3.23
N LEU A 465 9.58 7.33 2.40
CA LEU A 465 8.65 7.53 1.30
C LEU A 465 9.19 8.58 0.31
N GLY A 466 9.49 8.14 -0.91
CA GLY A 466 10.11 8.98 -1.93
C GLY A 466 11.63 9.11 -1.76
N ASP A 467 12.29 8.13 -1.14
CA ASP A 467 13.73 8.11 -0.84
C ASP A 467 14.41 6.83 -1.35
N ASP A 468 15.66 6.59 -0.96
CA ASP A 468 16.41 5.39 -1.34
C ASP A 468 15.82 4.07 -0.80
N ALA A 469 15.19 4.11 0.39
CA ALA A 469 14.61 2.94 1.04
C ALA A 469 13.18 2.60 0.58
N VAL A 470 12.41 3.61 0.18
CA VAL A 470 11.07 3.51 -0.42
C VAL A 470 11.00 4.50 -1.58
N PRO A 471 11.39 4.11 -2.80
CA PRO A 471 11.53 5.02 -3.95
C PRO A 471 10.28 5.82 -4.29
N ASN A 472 9.11 5.21 -4.17
CA ASN A 472 7.84 5.86 -4.51
C ASN A 472 6.68 5.12 -3.82
N ALA A 473 5.46 5.63 -4.02
CA ALA A 473 4.26 5.09 -3.41
C ALA A 473 3.92 3.64 -3.84
N LEU A 474 4.41 3.14 -4.99
CA LEU A 474 4.23 1.73 -5.37
C LEU A 474 4.98 0.81 -4.39
N PHE A 475 6.24 1.14 -4.08
CA PHE A 475 7.03 0.37 -3.11
C PHE A 475 6.44 0.42 -1.70
N PHE A 476 5.86 1.56 -1.31
CA PHE A 476 5.10 1.65 -0.06
C PHE A 476 3.95 0.65 -0.04
N LEU A 477 3.11 0.63 -1.09
CA LEU A 477 1.97 -0.28 -1.16
C LEU A 477 2.42 -1.75 -1.08
N ASP A 478 3.46 -2.13 -1.81
CA ASP A 478 3.99 -3.49 -1.79
C ASP A 478 4.44 -3.92 -0.39
N LYS A 479 5.05 -3.02 0.41
CA LYS A 479 5.42 -3.32 1.81
C LYS A 479 4.20 -3.63 2.68
N TYR A 480 3.14 -2.82 2.61
CA TYR A 480 1.99 -2.96 3.51
C TYR A 480 0.99 -4.05 3.05
N ILE A 481 0.91 -4.35 1.75
CA ILE A 481 0.09 -5.45 1.21
C ILE A 481 0.67 -6.83 1.59
N GLN A 482 1.96 -6.90 1.94
CA GLN A 482 2.57 -8.14 2.43
C GLN A 482 2.12 -8.51 3.85
N ILE A 483 1.68 -7.55 4.68
CA ILE A 483 1.31 -7.82 6.09
C ILE A 483 0.26 -8.93 6.22
N PRO A 484 -0.88 -8.92 5.48
CA PRO A 484 -1.83 -10.02 5.51
C PRO A 484 -1.22 -11.34 5.02
N SER A 485 -0.37 -11.29 3.99
CA SER A 485 0.29 -12.48 3.43
C SER A 485 1.21 -13.16 4.45
N ILE A 486 1.80 -12.40 5.37
CA ILE A 486 2.61 -12.88 6.50
C ILE A 486 1.73 -13.42 7.63
N LEU A 487 0.74 -12.64 8.07
CA LEU A 487 0.02 -12.94 9.30
C LEU A 487 -1.09 -13.97 9.13
N ILE A 488 -1.76 -14.03 7.98
CA ILE A 488 -2.85 -14.98 7.74
C ILE A 488 -2.38 -16.43 7.92
N PRO A 489 -1.26 -16.87 7.31
CA PRO A 489 -0.83 -18.26 7.47
C PRO A 489 -0.41 -18.61 8.89
N ILE A 490 0.22 -17.68 9.61
CA ILE A 490 0.58 -17.86 11.04
C ILE A 490 -0.69 -17.97 11.88
N ASP A 491 -1.61 -17.02 11.74
CA ASP A 491 -2.89 -16.99 12.46
C ASP A 491 -3.72 -18.26 12.22
N ARG A 492 -3.79 -18.71 10.96
CA ARG A 492 -4.49 -19.95 10.58
C ARG A 492 -3.82 -21.18 11.18
N CYS A 493 -2.50 -21.27 11.13
CA CYS A 493 -1.75 -22.36 11.76
C CYS A 493 -2.12 -22.47 13.26
N ILE A 494 -2.13 -21.34 13.97
CA ILE A 494 -2.51 -21.31 15.40
C ILE A 494 -3.96 -21.73 15.65
N GLN A 495 -4.89 -21.39 14.76
CA GLN A 495 -6.30 -21.79 14.87
C GLN A 495 -6.51 -23.28 14.58
N GLU A 496 -5.87 -23.80 13.53
CA GLU A 496 -6.04 -25.19 13.09
C GLU A 496 -5.36 -26.18 14.04
N ILE A 497 -4.35 -25.77 14.81
CA ILE A 497 -3.75 -26.61 15.86
C ILE A 497 -4.81 -27.16 16.83
N ASP A 498 -5.82 -26.37 17.21
CA ASP A 498 -6.91 -26.84 18.08
C ASP A 498 -7.79 -27.91 17.42
N VAL A 499 -7.98 -27.79 16.11
CA VAL A 499 -8.78 -28.73 15.32
C VAL A 499 -8.02 -30.04 15.13
N LEU A 500 -6.73 -29.94 14.78
CA LEU A 500 -5.84 -31.08 14.60
C LEU A 500 -5.62 -31.85 15.91
N ALA A 501 -5.54 -31.15 17.04
CA ALA A 501 -5.41 -31.77 18.36
C ALA A 501 -6.66 -32.55 18.81
N GLN A 502 -7.78 -32.50 18.08
CA GLN A 502 -8.92 -33.40 18.33
C GLN A 502 -8.61 -34.85 17.94
N ASP A 503 -7.63 -35.07 17.07
CA ASP A 503 -7.10 -36.40 16.78
C ASP A 503 -6.07 -36.80 17.86
N PRO A 504 -6.31 -37.87 18.63
CA PRO A 504 -5.40 -38.30 19.70
C PRO A 504 -3.97 -38.58 19.24
N HIS A 505 -3.76 -39.02 17.99
CA HIS A 505 -2.43 -39.30 17.47
C HIS A 505 -1.65 -38.01 17.20
N LEU A 506 -2.32 -36.98 16.68
CA LEU A 506 -1.71 -35.68 16.45
C LEU A 506 -1.47 -34.94 17.76
N GLU A 507 -2.41 -35.02 18.71
CA GLU A 507 -2.21 -34.49 20.06
C GLU A 507 -0.99 -35.12 20.74
N GLN A 508 -0.85 -36.45 20.68
CA GLN A 508 0.31 -37.14 21.23
C GLN A 508 1.61 -36.70 20.55
N TYR A 509 1.61 -36.54 19.22
CA TYR A 509 2.77 -36.03 18.47
C TYR A 509 3.15 -34.62 18.95
N PHE A 510 2.20 -33.69 19.07
CA PHE A 510 2.45 -32.33 19.54
C PHE A 510 2.99 -32.32 20.97
N CYS A 511 2.35 -33.03 21.90
CA CYS A 511 2.76 -33.08 23.30
C CYS A 511 4.13 -33.76 23.49
N SER A 512 4.50 -34.72 22.62
CA SER A 512 5.82 -35.36 22.67
C SER A 512 6.98 -34.41 22.35
N GLN A 513 6.73 -33.40 21.52
CA GLN A 513 7.74 -32.44 21.07
C GLN A 513 7.70 -31.12 21.84
N PHE A 514 6.51 -30.67 22.23
CA PHE A 514 6.28 -29.32 22.75
C PHE A 514 5.61 -29.29 24.14
N GLU A 515 5.57 -30.43 24.84
CA GLU A 515 4.92 -30.64 26.16
C GLU A 515 3.40 -30.56 26.11
N THR A 516 2.82 -29.46 25.63
CA THR A 516 1.36 -29.28 25.51
C THR A 516 0.98 -28.59 24.20
N VAL A 517 -0.29 -28.71 23.80
CA VAL A 517 -0.85 -28.00 22.62
C VAL A 517 -0.76 -26.49 22.79
N GLU A 518 -0.94 -25.97 24.01
CA GLU A 518 -0.78 -24.54 24.30
C GLU A 518 0.69 -24.10 24.20
N ASP A 519 1.61 -24.93 24.68
CA ASP A 519 3.05 -24.67 24.60
C ASP A 519 3.57 -24.69 23.15
N LEU A 520 3.00 -25.53 22.27
CA LEU A 520 3.26 -25.47 20.82
C LEU A 520 2.88 -24.10 20.26
N LYS A 521 1.67 -23.60 20.56
CA LYS A 521 1.23 -22.27 20.11
C LYS A 521 2.12 -21.16 20.66
N LYS A 522 2.45 -21.21 21.96
CA LYS A 522 3.37 -20.25 22.59
C LYS A 522 4.76 -20.30 21.97
N THR A 523 5.25 -21.48 21.59
CA THR A 523 6.55 -21.64 20.93
C THR A 523 6.58 -20.94 19.57
N ILE A 524 5.57 -21.20 18.73
CA ILE A 524 5.44 -20.54 17.41
C ILE A 524 5.34 -19.02 17.57
N LEU A 525 4.45 -18.55 18.45
CA LEU A 525 4.20 -17.12 18.64
C LEU A 525 5.37 -16.40 19.30
N CYS A 526 6.05 -17.02 20.28
CA CYS A 526 7.24 -16.46 20.91
C CYS A 526 8.36 -16.26 19.89
N ASP A 527 8.60 -17.26 19.05
CA ASP A 527 9.62 -17.20 18.00
C ASP A 527 9.28 -16.12 16.96
N TYR A 528 8.02 -16.02 16.54
CA TYR A 528 7.57 -14.95 15.63
C TYR A 528 7.67 -13.55 16.25
N PHE A 529 7.19 -13.34 17.48
CA PHE A 529 7.24 -12.02 18.13
C PHE A 529 8.67 -11.58 18.50
N LYS A 530 9.60 -12.52 18.62
CA LYS A 530 11.03 -12.20 18.66
C LYS A 530 11.55 -11.85 17.28
N HIS A 531 11.57 -12.83 16.39
CA HIS A 531 12.38 -12.79 15.18
C HIS A 531 11.68 -12.22 13.95
N GLY A 532 10.36 -12.06 14.00
CA GLY A 532 9.61 -11.24 13.04
C GLY A 532 9.70 -9.73 13.31
N PHE A 533 10.29 -9.33 14.44
CA PHE A 533 10.39 -7.94 14.94
C PHE A 533 11.77 -7.65 15.55
N ASP A 534 12.84 -8.28 15.05
CA ASP A 534 14.19 -8.16 15.60
C ASP A 534 15.13 -7.27 14.77
N GLY A 535 14.61 -6.63 13.73
CA GLY A 535 15.35 -5.78 12.81
C GLY A 535 16.20 -6.51 11.77
N SER A 536 16.06 -7.84 11.66
CA SER A 536 16.67 -8.62 10.58
C SER A 536 16.12 -8.22 9.19
N GLY A 537 16.88 -8.55 8.15
CA GLY A 537 16.54 -8.27 6.74
C GLY A 537 16.85 -6.86 6.24
N ALA A 538 17.30 -5.92 7.09
CA ALA A 538 17.77 -4.60 6.64
C ALA A 538 19.21 -4.64 6.09
N ASP A 539 19.46 -3.94 4.98
CA ASP A 539 20.73 -3.98 4.23
C ASP A 539 21.91 -3.31 4.98
N ASN A 540 21.66 -2.25 5.77
CA ASN A 540 22.71 -1.44 6.40
C ASN A 540 22.47 -1.15 7.88
N PHE A 541 23.58 -1.04 8.63
CA PHE A 541 23.61 -0.84 10.09
C PHE A 541 22.94 0.46 10.58
N TYR A 542 22.90 1.51 9.76
CA TYR A 542 22.25 2.78 10.10
C TYR A 542 20.71 2.69 10.06
N PHE A 543 20.16 1.81 9.22
CA PHE A 543 18.73 1.51 9.12
C PHE A 543 18.42 0.25 9.92
N ALA A 544 18.84 0.19 11.20
CA ALA A 544 18.81 -0.99 12.08
C ALA A 544 17.41 -1.55 12.39
N GLY A 545 16.53 -1.72 11.39
CA GLY A 545 15.27 -2.45 11.48
C GLY A 545 14.20 -1.81 12.34
N SER A 546 14.50 -0.71 13.03
CA SER A 546 13.65 -0.14 14.06
C SER A 546 12.67 0.93 13.57
N CYS A 547 12.85 1.43 12.34
CA CYS A 547 11.91 2.37 11.74
C CYS A 547 10.59 1.69 11.40
N VAL A 548 9.54 2.49 11.26
CA VAL A 548 8.16 2.01 11.04
C VAL A 548 8.09 1.06 9.85
N ASP A 549 8.79 1.37 8.76
CA ASP A 549 8.72 0.58 7.53
C ASP A 549 9.58 -0.68 7.57
N ALA A 550 10.65 -0.70 8.38
CA ALA A 550 11.57 -1.83 8.46
C ALA A 550 11.03 -3.01 9.28
N VAL A 551 9.95 -2.81 10.05
CA VAL A 551 9.31 -3.90 10.80
C VAL A 551 8.78 -5.00 9.88
N SER A 552 8.20 -4.61 8.73
CA SER A 552 7.71 -5.55 7.73
C SER A 552 8.84 -6.42 7.17
N THR A 553 10.04 -5.86 7.00
CA THR A 553 11.23 -6.54 6.48
C THR A 553 11.67 -7.71 7.36
N SER A 554 11.72 -7.53 8.69
CA SER A 554 12.09 -8.64 9.60
C SER A 554 11.05 -9.75 9.59
N SER A 555 9.78 -9.41 9.48
CA SER A 555 8.71 -10.39 9.33
C SER A 555 8.80 -11.17 8.00
N CYS A 556 9.20 -10.52 6.90
CA CYS A 556 9.49 -11.21 5.64
C CYS A 556 10.70 -12.15 5.77
N GLU A 557 11.77 -11.71 6.43
CA GLU A 557 12.96 -12.55 6.65
C GLU A 557 12.64 -13.76 7.54
N PHE A 558 11.79 -13.60 8.55
CA PHE A 558 11.25 -14.72 9.33
C PHE A 558 10.52 -15.73 8.43
N CYS A 559 9.66 -15.25 7.53
CA CYS A 559 8.91 -16.10 6.60
C CYS A 559 9.84 -16.89 5.66
N ASN A 560 10.88 -16.25 5.14
CA ASN A 560 11.90 -16.89 4.28
C ASN A 560 12.64 -18.03 4.99
N ASN A 561 12.75 -17.96 6.32
CA ASN A 561 13.47 -18.93 7.14
C ASN A 561 12.56 -19.92 7.89
N ILE A 562 11.24 -19.90 7.65
CA ILE A 562 10.27 -20.74 8.39
C ILE A 562 10.59 -22.24 8.29
N TRP A 563 11.11 -22.69 7.14
CA TRP A 563 11.40 -24.09 6.87
C TRP A 563 12.52 -24.66 7.74
N LYS A 564 13.33 -23.79 8.35
CA LYS A 564 14.40 -24.16 9.28
C LYS A 564 13.89 -24.39 10.70
N LYS A 565 12.63 -24.03 11.00
CA LYS A 565 12.06 -24.10 12.35
C LYS A 565 11.52 -25.50 12.64
N ASP A 566 11.72 -25.97 13.86
CA ASP A 566 11.31 -27.33 14.27
C ASP A 566 9.79 -27.58 14.13
N TYR A 567 9.00 -26.51 14.30
CA TYR A 567 7.55 -26.53 14.16
C TYR A 567 7.06 -26.36 12.70
N TYR A 568 7.95 -26.30 11.69
CA TYR A 568 7.55 -26.16 10.28
C TYR A 568 6.62 -27.30 9.81
N LYS A 569 6.81 -28.52 10.33
CA LYS A 569 5.93 -29.66 10.04
C LYS A 569 4.49 -29.40 10.47
N VAL A 570 4.28 -28.63 11.55
CA VAL A 570 2.95 -28.24 12.01
C VAL A 570 2.29 -27.29 11.01
N PHE A 571 3.05 -26.34 10.45
CA PHE A 571 2.52 -25.50 9.36
C PHE A 571 2.00 -26.36 8.20
N LEU A 572 2.79 -27.35 7.73
CA LEU A 572 2.36 -28.25 6.65
C LEU A 572 1.09 -29.03 6.99
N LEU A 573 0.96 -29.53 8.23
CA LEU A 573 -0.25 -30.24 8.69
C LEU A 573 -1.48 -29.34 8.72
N THR A 574 -1.32 -28.03 8.93
CA THR A 574 -2.43 -27.05 8.91
C THR A 574 -2.83 -26.60 7.50
N GLY A 575 -2.23 -27.20 6.46
CA GLY A 575 -2.51 -26.88 5.05
C GLY A 575 -1.71 -25.68 4.53
N PHE A 576 -0.63 -25.29 5.21
CA PHE A 576 0.27 -24.24 4.73
C PHE A 576 0.96 -24.65 3.42
N THR A 577 0.89 -23.77 2.42
CA THR A 577 1.59 -23.93 1.14
C THR A 577 2.81 -23.01 1.08
N ASN A 578 2.57 -21.70 1.18
CA ASN A 578 3.58 -20.65 1.14
C ASN A 578 3.03 -19.34 1.76
N PHE A 579 3.90 -18.34 1.86
CA PHE A 579 3.54 -16.96 2.26
C PHE A 579 3.23 -16.05 1.06
N ASN A 580 3.19 -16.59 -0.15
CA ASN A 580 2.96 -15.82 -1.36
C ASN A 580 1.46 -15.53 -1.54
N GLY A 581 0.60 -15.55 -0.51
CA GLY A 581 -0.82 -15.20 -0.64
C GLY A 581 -1.66 -16.05 -1.64
N GLU A 582 -1.10 -17.12 -2.22
CA GLU A 582 -1.79 -18.04 -3.13
C GLU A 582 -2.21 -19.30 -2.35
N GLY A 583 -3.51 -19.58 -2.32
CA GLY A 583 -4.04 -20.81 -1.72
C GLY A 583 -4.82 -20.63 -0.41
N TYR A 584 -5.26 -19.40 -0.07
CA TYR A 584 -6.05 -19.12 1.14
C TYR A 584 -7.37 -18.39 0.89
#